data_AF-A0A2T3IQW1-F1
#
_entry.id   AF-A0A2T3IQW1-F1
#
_cell.length_a   1.000
_cell.length_b   1.000
_cell.length_c   1.000
_cell.angle_alpha   90.00
_cell.angle_beta   90.00
_cell.angle_gamma   90.00
#
_symmetry.space_group_name_H-M   'P 1'
#
loop_
_entity.id
_entity.type
_entity.pdbx_description
1 polymer ?
#
loop_
_entity_poly.entity_id
_entity_poly.type
_entity_poly.pdbx_seq_one_letter_code
_entity_poly.pdbx_strand_id
1 'polypeptide(L)'
;MTTVRIQEKTVNLLSEFIIHYESNDFYKNHEENYSGLSKLVKDKSKKLTVPLNVLSVRVYNIAEHTAFCMGLYNYKFYLLAKSVIAAINDNNPLSLANNTRSLVEQIAAITYLIESIEKMMSNLKDQGQLKKIDEILNKAEKNINRVYFGQGKGQSNGTDYKAVHINDSLGSLQKEIPDIHDLYSVLCEYVHPNFGNNKLVSSGQLGKGKFESIDINSESVIEILECSALVFDFLDQKRVYHPAVSARIYNFVEYFFVKGAKITNVFSQNNSKPTGDGKSQKTALFFKKARNAGEAIQLSYLYFSGNNIEIYGRQNEGIEKGYIYDTYNTSNGVFWVKVPMYQSVIADF
;
A
#
# COMPACT_ATOMS: atom_id res chain seq x y z
N MET A 1 -23.79 -3.05 -19.35
CA MET A 1 -23.14 -4.37 -19.27
C MET A 1 -24.23 -5.37 -18.87
N THR A 2 -24.35 -6.57 -19.45
CA THR A 2 -25.42 -7.52 -19.05
C THR A 2 -25.10 -8.15 -17.70
N THR A 3 -26.10 -8.47 -16.88
CA THR A 3 -25.89 -8.91 -15.49
C THR A 3 -25.01 -10.15 -15.32
N VAL A 4 -25.19 -11.15 -16.20
CA VAL A 4 -24.34 -12.35 -16.23
C VAL A 4 -22.86 -11.99 -16.39
N ARG A 5 -22.53 -10.92 -17.13
CA ARG A 5 -21.15 -10.49 -17.35
C ARG A 5 -20.52 -9.82 -16.13
N ILE A 6 -21.30 -9.14 -15.28
CA ILE A 6 -20.71 -8.51 -14.08
C ILE A 6 -20.42 -9.57 -13.01
N GLN A 7 -21.32 -10.54 -12.82
CA GLN A 7 -21.09 -11.64 -11.89
C GLN A 7 -19.85 -12.45 -12.29
N GLU A 8 -19.73 -12.85 -13.56
CA GLU A 8 -18.56 -13.54 -14.09
C GLU A 8 -17.28 -12.72 -13.91
N LYS A 9 -17.31 -11.42 -14.25
CA LYS A 9 -16.17 -10.51 -14.03
C LYS A 9 -15.74 -10.50 -12.55
N THR A 10 -16.69 -10.30 -11.64
CA THR A 10 -16.43 -10.24 -10.20
C THR A 10 -15.81 -11.55 -9.72
N VAL A 11 -16.42 -12.70 -10.05
CA VAL A 11 -15.87 -14.02 -9.66
C VAL A 11 -14.45 -14.22 -10.19
N ASN A 12 -14.18 -13.88 -11.45
CA ASN A 12 -12.84 -14.01 -12.03
C ASN A 12 -11.80 -13.16 -11.28
N LEU A 13 -12.07 -11.89 -11.02
CA LEU A 13 -11.15 -11.01 -10.29
C LEU A 13 -10.82 -11.54 -8.88
N LEU A 14 -11.85 -12.00 -8.17
CA LEU A 14 -11.69 -12.54 -6.82
C LEU A 14 -10.92 -13.86 -6.84
N SER A 15 -11.20 -14.75 -7.80
CA SER A 15 -10.46 -16.00 -7.98
C SER A 15 -9.00 -15.76 -8.34
N GLU A 16 -8.70 -14.82 -9.22
CA GLU A 16 -7.33 -14.43 -9.55
C GLU A 16 -6.56 -13.92 -8.33
N PHE A 17 -7.21 -13.07 -7.52
CA PHE A 17 -6.62 -12.60 -6.25
C PHE A 17 -6.34 -13.76 -5.29
N ILE A 18 -7.28 -14.70 -5.13
CA ILE A 18 -7.12 -15.88 -4.26
C ILE A 18 -5.94 -16.72 -4.73
N ILE A 19 -5.88 -17.06 -6.02
CA ILE A 19 -4.79 -17.86 -6.61
C ILE A 19 -3.45 -17.16 -6.38
N HIS A 20 -3.39 -15.85 -6.64
CA HIS A 20 -2.18 -15.06 -6.42
C HIS A 20 -1.73 -15.11 -4.95
N TYR A 21 -2.65 -14.88 -4.01
CA TYR A 21 -2.35 -14.92 -2.58
C TYR A 21 -1.89 -16.31 -2.12
N GLU A 22 -2.57 -17.38 -2.56
CA GLU A 22 -2.24 -18.76 -2.18
C GLU A 22 -0.87 -19.18 -2.70
N SER A 23 -0.50 -18.72 -3.89
CA SER A 23 0.80 -18.97 -4.53
C SER A 23 1.99 -18.19 -3.93
N ASN A 24 1.74 -17.24 -3.02
CA ASN A 24 2.76 -16.34 -2.51
C ASN A 24 2.91 -16.45 -0.98
N ASP A 25 3.85 -17.29 -0.54
CA ASP A 25 4.13 -17.54 0.88
C ASP A 25 4.72 -16.33 1.61
N PHE A 26 5.22 -15.32 0.89
CA PHE A 26 5.72 -14.09 1.49
C PHE A 26 4.66 -13.38 2.35
N TYR A 27 3.38 -13.47 1.97
CA TYR A 27 2.30 -12.83 2.73
C TYR A 27 1.95 -13.56 4.03
N LYS A 28 2.33 -14.83 4.17
CA LYS A 28 1.93 -15.68 5.30
C LYS A 28 2.94 -15.64 6.45
N ASN A 29 4.23 -15.49 6.14
CA ASN A 29 5.31 -15.70 7.11
C ASN A 29 6.09 -14.41 7.43
N HIS A 30 5.42 -13.41 8.01
CA HIS A 30 6.08 -12.14 8.32
C HIS A 30 7.28 -12.28 9.27
N GLU A 31 7.17 -13.10 10.32
CA GLU A 31 8.27 -13.30 11.27
C GLU A 31 9.51 -13.91 10.61
N GLU A 32 9.34 -14.92 9.76
CA GLU A 32 10.44 -15.53 9.00
C GLU A 32 11.10 -14.52 8.05
N ASN A 33 10.28 -13.69 7.39
CA ASN A 33 10.75 -12.70 6.42
C ASN A 33 11.53 -11.54 7.06
N TYR A 34 11.21 -11.17 8.32
CA TYR A 34 11.73 -9.93 8.93
C TYR A 34 12.55 -10.12 10.20
N SER A 35 12.50 -11.27 10.90
CA SER A 35 13.23 -11.48 12.16
C SER A 35 14.75 -11.31 12.03
N GLY A 36 15.34 -11.87 10.97
CA GLY A 36 16.77 -11.71 10.66
C GLY A 36 17.14 -10.26 10.41
N LEU A 37 16.34 -9.55 9.61
CA LEU A 37 16.56 -8.14 9.29
C LEU A 37 16.39 -7.24 10.53
N SER A 38 15.38 -7.50 11.36
CA SER A 38 15.11 -6.79 12.61
C SER A 38 16.29 -6.86 13.56
N LYS A 39 16.85 -8.06 13.74
CA LYS A 39 18.06 -8.26 14.56
C LYS A 39 19.25 -7.49 14.00
N LEU A 40 19.46 -7.58 12.69
CA LEU A 40 20.57 -6.93 12.01
C LEU A 40 20.52 -5.40 12.08
N VAL A 41 19.35 -4.81 11.89
CA VAL A 41 19.15 -3.36 12.08
C VAL A 41 19.42 -2.97 13.52
N LYS A 42 18.85 -3.67 14.51
CA LYS A 42 19.12 -3.39 15.93
C LYS A 42 20.60 -3.42 16.26
N ASP A 43 21.34 -4.40 15.74
CA ASP A 43 22.77 -4.54 16.00
C ASP A 43 23.62 -3.49 15.29
N LYS A 44 23.29 -3.13 14.04
CA LYS A 44 23.96 -2.02 13.33
C LYS A 44 23.64 -0.67 13.97
N SER A 45 22.39 -0.43 14.39
CA SER A 45 21.96 0.80 15.04
C SER A 45 22.69 1.08 16.35
N LYS A 46 23.03 0.05 17.14
CA LYS A 46 23.84 0.22 18.37
C LYS A 46 25.21 0.88 18.13
N LYS A 47 25.75 0.76 16.91
CA LYS A 47 27.05 1.34 16.53
C LYS A 47 26.95 2.81 16.10
N LEU A 48 25.74 3.33 15.90
CA LEU A 48 25.51 4.73 15.55
C LEU A 48 25.55 5.63 16.79
N THR A 49 25.94 6.89 16.62
CA THR A 49 25.87 7.89 17.68
C THR A 49 24.45 8.41 17.86
N VAL A 50 24.09 8.83 19.08
CA VAL A 50 22.82 9.53 19.36
C VAL A 50 22.74 10.82 18.51
N PRO A 51 21.58 11.14 17.90
CA PRO A 51 20.28 10.46 17.98
C PRO A 51 20.03 9.38 16.91
N LEU A 52 21.01 9.11 16.02
CA LEU A 52 20.82 8.25 14.85
C LEU A 52 20.55 6.78 15.21
N ASN A 53 21.12 6.29 16.33
CA ASN A 53 20.84 4.94 16.84
C ASN A 53 19.35 4.73 17.16
N VAL A 54 18.71 5.71 17.80
CA VAL A 54 17.28 5.65 18.15
C VAL A 54 16.41 5.81 16.91
N LEU A 55 16.72 6.81 16.08
CA LEU A 55 15.91 7.13 14.91
C LEU A 55 15.93 6.01 13.85
N SER A 56 17.09 5.38 13.61
CA SER A 56 17.19 4.25 12.67
C SER A 56 16.28 3.09 13.05
N VAL A 57 16.24 2.72 14.34
CA VAL A 57 15.35 1.66 14.85
C VAL A 57 13.88 2.06 14.69
N ARG A 58 13.53 3.32 14.99
CA ARG A 58 12.15 3.80 14.84
C ARG A 58 11.68 3.80 13.39
N VAL A 59 12.49 4.30 12.47
CA VAL A 59 12.18 4.29 11.02
C VAL A 59 12.05 2.85 10.52
N TYR A 60 12.90 1.93 11.01
CA TYR A 60 12.77 0.51 10.70
C TYR A 60 11.46 -0.09 11.22
N ASN A 61 11.11 0.15 12.48
CA ASN A 61 9.85 -0.35 13.05
C ASN A 61 8.64 0.18 12.29
N ILE A 62 8.66 1.44 11.84
CA ILE A 62 7.61 1.99 10.97
C ILE A 62 7.54 1.22 9.65
N ALA A 63 8.67 0.92 9.02
CA ALA A 63 8.71 0.13 7.77
C ALA A 63 8.15 -1.29 7.96
N GLU A 64 8.61 -1.98 9.00
CA GLU A 64 8.23 -3.34 9.37
C GLU A 64 6.75 -3.43 9.76
N HIS A 65 6.27 -2.55 10.65
CA HIS A 65 4.86 -2.54 11.04
C HIS A 65 3.93 -2.16 9.88
N THR A 66 4.36 -1.26 8.97
CA THR A 66 3.59 -0.96 7.76
C THR A 66 3.51 -2.20 6.85
N ALA A 67 4.61 -2.94 6.68
CA ALA A 67 4.63 -4.19 5.92
C ALA A 67 3.76 -5.27 6.56
N PHE A 68 3.78 -5.38 7.88
CA PHE A 68 2.92 -6.29 8.65
C PHE A 68 1.45 -5.96 8.42
N CYS A 69 1.05 -4.70 8.57
CA CYS A 69 -0.32 -4.26 8.29
C CYS A 69 -0.72 -4.62 6.87
N MET A 70 0.10 -4.34 5.85
CA MET A 70 -0.23 -4.73 4.47
C MET A 70 -0.46 -6.23 4.31
N GLY A 71 0.39 -7.07 4.90
CA GLY A 71 0.21 -8.53 4.89
C GLY A 71 -1.09 -8.97 5.56
N LEU A 72 -1.41 -8.38 6.72
CA LEU A 72 -2.66 -8.64 7.44
C LEU A 72 -3.90 -8.25 6.61
N TYR A 73 -3.89 -7.08 5.97
CA TYR A 73 -5.00 -6.64 5.12
C TYR A 73 -5.14 -7.51 3.87
N ASN A 74 -4.04 -7.94 3.24
CA ASN A 74 -4.08 -8.91 2.15
C ASN A 74 -4.73 -10.24 2.56
N TYR A 75 -4.42 -10.74 3.76
CA TYR A 75 -5.08 -11.93 4.28
C TYR A 75 -6.59 -11.72 4.52
N LYS A 76 -6.98 -10.55 5.04
CA LYS A 76 -8.39 -10.19 5.19
C LYS A 76 -9.10 -10.12 3.83
N PHE A 77 -8.49 -9.51 2.81
CA PHE A 77 -9.04 -9.48 1.45
C PHE A 77 -9.19 -10.88 0.88
N TYR A 78 -8.23 -11.78 1.14
CA TYR A 78 -8.32 -13.18 0.73
C TYR A 78 -9.53 -13.89 1.37
N LEU A 79 -9.75 -13.71 2.68
CA LEU A 79 -10.92 -14.29 3.35
C LEU A 79 -12.23 -13.68 2.83
N LEU A 80 -12.27 -12.36 2.65
CA LEU A 80 -13.45 -11.67 2.12
C LEU A 80 -13.74 -12.05 0.66
N ALA A 81 -12.72 -12.27 -0.18
CA ALA A 81 -12.89 -12.77 -1.53
C ALA A 81 -13.58 -14.13 -1.54
N LYS A 82 -13.14 -15.06 -0.67
CA LYS A 82 -13.79 -16.37 -0.52
C LYS A 82 -15.24 -16.22 -0.06
N SER A 83 -15.51 -15.33 0.88
CA SER A 83 -16.87 -15.08 1.39
C SER A 83 -17.79 -14.45 0.34
N VAL A 84 -17.28 -13.54 -0.50
CA VAL A 84 -18.05 -12.94 -1.61
C VAL A 84 -18.39 -14.00 -2.66
N ILE A 85 -17.44 -14.82 -3.09
CA ILE A 85 -17.70 -15.91 -4.04
C ILE A 85 -18.73 -16.89 -3.46
N ALA A 86 -18.62 -17.26 -2.19
CA ALA A 86 -19.60 -18.12 -1.54
C ALA A 86 -21.00 -17.48 -1.54
N ALA A 87 -21.11 -16.19 -1.19
CA ALA A 87 -22.38 -15.47 -1.22
C ALA A 87 -23.01 -15.41 -2.62
N ILE A 88 -22.20 -15.31 -3.67
CA ILE A 88 -22.67 -15.36 -5.06
C ILE A 88 -23.20 -16.75 -5.40
N ASN A 89 -22.43 -17.81 -5.08
CA ASN A 89 -22.80 -19.20 -5.39
C ASN A 89 -24.07 -19.65 -4.65
N ASP A 90 -24.25 -19.17 -3.42
CA ASP A 90 -25.42 -19.49 -2.59
C ASP A 90 -26.63 -18.59 -2.90
N ASN A 91 -26.52 -17.67 -3.87
CA ASN A 91 -27.53 -16.65 -4.18
C ASN A 91 -27.99 -15.91 -2.91
N ASN A 92 -27.03 -15.36 -2.14
CA ASN A 92 -27.25 -14.70 -0.86
C ASN A 92 -26.82 -13.21 -0.90
N PRO A 93 -27.68 -12.31 -1.41
CA PRO A 93 -27.47 -10.86 -1.48
C PRO A 93 -27.14 -10.19 -0.15
N LEU A 94 -27.73 -10.67 0.96
CA LEU A 94 -27.48 -10.09 2.28
C LEU A 94 -26.05 -10.37 2.74
N SER A 95 -25.57 -11.59 2.56
CA SER A 95 -24.16 -11.95 2.81
C SER A 95 -23.24 -11.17 1.87
N LEU A 96 -23.61 -11.07 0.59
CA LEU A 96 -22.85 -10.32 -0.41
C LEU A 96 -22.69 -8.83 -0.02
N ALA A 97 -23.77 -8.16 0.40
CA ALA A 97 -23.74 -6.77 0.86
C ALA A 97 -22.83 -6.59 2.08
N ASN A 98 -22.93 -7.48 3.06
CA ASN A 98 -22.11 -7.44 4.27
C ASN A 98 -20.62 -7.60 3.97
N ASN A 99 -20.27 -8.61 3.17
CA ASN A 99 -18.89 -8.87 2.79
C ASN A 99 -18.31 -7.73 1.94
N THR A 100 -19.10 -7.19 1.02
CA THR A 100 -18.69 -6.05 0.17
C THR A 100 -18.51 -4.77 0.99
N ARG A 101 -19.39 -4.50 1.95
CA ARG A 101 -19.20 -3.39 2.89
C ARG A 101 -17.91 -3.55 3.66
N SER A 102 -17.65 -4.75 4.19
CA SER A 102 -16.42 -5.02 4.93
C SER A 102 -15.17 -4.85 4.05
N LEU A 103 -15.24 -5.27 2.77
CA LEU A 103 -14.18 -5.01 1.78
C LEU A 103 -13.88 -3.52 1.66
N VAL A 104 -14.90 -2.68 1.46
CA VAL A 104 -14.77 -1.21 1.37
C VAL A 104 -14.13 -0.63 2.65
N GLU A 105 -14.58 -1.04 3.82
CA GLU A 105 -14.01 -0.61 5.10
C GLU A 105 -12.53 -0.98 5.22
N GLN A 106 -12.15 -2.21 4.82
CA GLN A 106 -10.76 -2.66 4.86
C GLN A 106 -9.88 -1.90 3.85
N ILE A 107 -10.34 -1.69 2.61
CA ILE A 107 -9.54 -0.96 1.60
C ILE A 107 -9.39 0.53 1.97
N ALA A 108 -10.41 1.13 2.59
CA ALA A 108 -10.33 2.49 3.09
C ALA A 108 -9.30 2.62 4.22
N ALA A 109 -9.27 1.67 5.17
CA ALA A 109 -8.35 1.69 6.29
C ALA A 109 -6.88 1.53 5.86
N ILE A 110 -6.59 0.62 4.92
CA ILE A 110 -5.21 0.48 4.39
C ILE A 110 -4.80 1.70 3.56
N THR A 111 -5.70 2.29 2.77
CA THR A 111 -5.42 3.51 1.99
C THR A 111 -5.07 4.68 2.91
N TYR A 112 -5.81 4.85 4.02
CA TYR A 112 -5.47 5.82 5.06
C TYR A 112 -4.08 5.61 5.66
N LEU A 113 -3.72 4.35 5.94
CA LEU A 113 -2.39 4.02 6.45
C LEU A 113 -1.30 4.43 5.44
N ILE A 114 -1.46 4.02 4.18
CA ILE A 114 -0.50 4.33 3.11
C ILE A 114 -0.33 5.85 2.98
N GLU A 115 -1.43 6.61 2.89
CA GLU A 115 -1.36 8.07 2.81
C GLU A 115 -0.62 8.69 4.01
N SER A 116 -0.90 8.20 5.22
CA SER A 116 -0.21 8.67 6.43
C SER A 116 1.30 8.45 6.35
N ILE A 117 1.74 7.30 5.83
CA ILE A 117 3.14 6.94 5.70
C ILE A 117 3.82 7.74 4.58
N GLU A 118 3.14 7.98 3.47
CA GLU A 118 3.67 8.85 2.42
C GLU A 118 3.81 10.29 2.88
N LYS A 119 2.84 10.80 3.63
CA LYS A 119 2.93 12.11 4.27
C LYS A 119 4.10 12.19 5.25
N MET A 120 4.37 11.12 6.01
CA MET A 120 5.56 11.04 6.86
C MET A 120 6.83 11.16 6.03
N MET A 121 7.00 10.34 4.98
CA MET A 121 8.17 10.39 4.10
C MET A 121 8.38 11.77 3.48
N SER A 122 7.30 12.39 3.00
CA SER A 122 7.33 13.75 2.44
C SER A 122 7.74 14.80 3.46
N ASN A 123 7.29 14.69 4.72
CA ASN A 123 7.63 15.65 5.76
C ASN A 123 9.04 15.47 6.33
N LEU A 124 9.59 14.26 6.25
CA LEU A 124 10.99 13.99 6.62
C LEU A 124 11.97 14.57 5.61
N LYS A 125 11.56 14.73 4.35
CA LYS A 125 12.40 15.27 3.28
C LYS A 125 13.06 16.59 3.70
N ASP A 126 14.38 16.64 3.58
CA ASP A 126 15.23 17.79 3.93
C ASP A 126 15.11 18.26 5.39
N GLN A 127 14.58 17.41 6.27
CA GLN A 127 14.49 17.69 7.70
C GLN A 127 15.80 17.39 8.42
N GLY A 128 16.27 18.35 9.21
CA GLY A 128 17.46 18.22 10.06
C GLY A 128 17.23 18.50 11.55
N GLN A 129 16.03 18.93 11.93
CA GLN A 129 15.70 19.28 13.32
C GLN A 129 15.11 18.07 14.05
N LEU A 130 15.81 17.59 15.08
CA LEU A 130 15.42 16.39 15.85
C LEU A 130 13.97 16.45 16.36
N LYS A 131 13.54 17.60 16.92
CA LYS A 131 12.17 17.75 17.44
C LYS A 131 11.10 17.56 16.36
N LYS A 132 11.32 18.11 15.16
CA LYS A 132 10.38 17.94 14.04
C LYS A 132 10.37 16.52 13.52
N ILE A 133 11.54 15.88 13.43
CA ILE A 133 11.66 14.47 13.05
C ILE A 133 10.87 13.61 14.04
N ASP A 134 11.05 13.84 15.34
CA ASP A 134 10.34 13.13 16.39
C ASP A 134 8.82 13.28 16.26
N GLU A 135 8.32 14.51 16.10
CA GLU A 135 6.90 14.79 15.88
C GLU A 135 6.33 14.06 14.64
N ILE A 136 7.09 14.02 13.54
CA ILE A 136 6.70 13.34 12.30
C ILE A 136 6.61 11.82 12.52
N LEU A 137 7.63 11.21 13.14
CA LEU A 137 7.67 9.77 13.41
C LEU A 137 6.58 9.36 14.42
N ASN A 138 6.41 10.12 15.51
CA ASN A 138 5.36 9.88 16.51
C ASN A 138 3.96 9.85 15.87
N LYS A 139 3.71 10.74 14.90
CA LYS A 139 2.43 10.77 14.19
C LYS A 139 2.22 9.52 13.33
N ALA A 140 3.26 9.05 12.63
CA ALA A 140 3.20 7.84 11.83
C ALA A 140 2.99 6.60 12.69
N GLU A 141 3.76 6.44 13.77
CA GLU A 141 3.62 5.35 14.75
C GLU A 141 2.21 5.33 15.37
N LYS A 142 1.69 6.50 15.75
CA LYS A 142 0.33 6.62 16.26
C LYS A 142 -0.70 6.16 15.24
N ASN A 143 -0.56 6.55 13.97
CA ASN A 143 -1.51 6.15 12.93
C ASN A 143 -1.44 4.65 12.63
N ILE A 144 -0.24 4.05 12.58
CA ILE A 144 -0.07 2.59 12.49
C ILE A 144 -0.81 1.90 13.65
N ASN A 145 -0.56 2.34 14.89
CA ASN A 145 -1.16 1.74 16.06
C ASN A 145 -2.69 1.91 16.09
N ARG A 146 -3.23 3.03 15.61
CA ARG A 146 -4.69 3.22 15.48
C ARG A 146 -5.31 2.30 14.43
N VAL A 147 -4.61 2.01 13.34
CA VAL A 147 -5.10 1.10 12.28
C VAL A 147 -5.04 -0.36 12.74
N TYR A 148 -4.03 -0.73 13.54
CA TYR A 148 -3.82 -2.11 13.99
C TYR A 148 -4.54 -2.44 15.31
N PHE A 149 -4.36 -1.62 16.35
CA PHE A 149 -4.91 -1.84 17.69
C PHE A 149 -6.17 -1.05 17.98
N GLY A 150 -6.62 -0.20 17.06
CA GLY A 150 -7.72 0.72 17.32
C GLY A 150 -9.02 0.03 17.72
N GLN A 151 -9.60 0.42 18.85
CA GLN A 151 -10.87 -0.12 19.33
C GLN A 151 -12.00 0.92 19.25
N GLY A 152 -13.23 0.42 19.12
CA GLY A 152 -14.44 1.23 19.18
C GLY A 152 -14.72 1.78 20.59
N LYS A 153 -15.62 2.75 20.71
CA LYS A 153 -16.01 3.30 22.02
C LYS A 153 -16.56 2.19 22.92
N GLY A 154 -16.00 2.04 24.13
CA GLY A 154 -16.50 1.12 25.15
C GLY A 154 -15.75 -0.21 25.26
N GLN A 155 -14.80 -0.50 24.35
CA GLN A 155 -13.84 -1.59 24.52
C GLN A 155 -12.50 -0.97 24.89
N SER A 156 -12.15 -1.04 26.18
CA SER A 156 -10.82 -0.67 26.67
C SER A 156 -10.09 -1.94 27.08
N ASN A 157 -9.77 -2.81 26.11
CA ASN A 157 -8.94 -3.98 26.36
C ASN A 157 -7.45 -3.58 26.45
N GLY A 158 -7.14 -2.54 27.24
CA GLY A 158 -5.77 -2.15 27.56
C GLY A 158 -4.98 -1.38 26.50
N THR A 159 -5.57 -1.00 25.36
CA THR A 159 -4.89 -0.17 24.34
C THR A 159 -5.37 1.27 24.39
N ASP A 160 -4.44 2.24 24.48
CA ASP A 160 -4.76 3.69 24.46
C ASP A 160 -5.17 4.22 23.07
N TYR A 161 -5.27 3.35 22.07
CA TYR A 161 -5.50 3.73 20.68
C TYR A 161 -6.99 3.64 20.31
N LYS A 162 -7.57 4.80 19.99
CA LYS A 162 -8.91 4.88 19.38
C LYS A 162 -8.84 4.49 17.90
N ALA A 163 -9.80 3.68 17.45
CA ALA A 163 -9.94 3.34 16.03
C ALA A 163 -9.94 4.58 15.13
N VAL A 164 -9.44 4.40 13.90
CA VAL A 164 -9.62 5.38 12.84
C VAL A 164 -11.11 5.44 12.50
N HIS A 165 -11.67 6.64 12.41
CA HIS A 165 -13.08 6.77 12.07
C HIS A 165 -13.27 6.40 10.60
N ILE A 166 -14.31 5.63 10.29
CA ILE A 166 -14.54 5.14 8.92
C ILE A 166 -14.56 6.29 7.89
N ASN A 167 -15.17 7.43 8.22
CA ASN A 167 -15.18 8.60 7.34
C ASN A 167 -13.78 9.20 7.07
N ASP A 168 -12.85 9.12 8.02
CA ASP A 168 -11.46 9.57 7.79
C ASP A 168 -10.76 8.64 6.78
N SER A 169 -11.03 7.34 6.90
CA SER A 169 -10.52 6.32 5.99
C SER A 169 -11.12 6.44 4.60
N LEU A 170 -12.45 6.62 4.50
CA LEU A 170 -13.15 6.83 3.23
C LEU A 170 -12.70 8.12 2.54
N GLY A 171 -12.46 9.20 3.29
CA GLY A 171 -11.92 10.43 2.72
C GLY A 171 -10.51 10.29 2.14
N SER A 172 -9.74 9.30 2.61
CA SER A 172 -8.44 8.96 2.00
C SER A 172 -8.65 8.17 0.70
N LEU A 173 -9.57 7.20 0.71
CA LEU A 173 -9.91 6.39 -0.46
C LEU A 173 -10.59 7.22 -1.57
N GLN A 174 -11.37 8.24 -1.20
CA GLN A 174 -12.09 9.10 -2.14
C GLN A 174 -11.18 9.81 -3.15
N LYS A 175 -9.93 10.08 -2.78
CA LYS A 175 -8.94 10.70 -3.67
C LYS A 175 -8.58 9.82 -4.88
N GLU A 176 -8.81 8.52 -4.75
CA GLU A 176 -8.53 7.51 -5.77
C GLU A 176 -9.83 6.95 -6.37
N ILE A 177 -10.90 6.89 -5.58
CA ILE A 177 -12.23 6.42 -5.98
C ILE A 177 -13.27 7.49 -5.59
N PRO A 178 -13.56 8.48 -6.47
CA PRO A 178 -14.37 9.66 -6.12
C PRO A 178 -15.76 9.37 -5.52
N ASP A 179 -16.41 8.31 -5.97
CA ASP A 179 -17.80 7.98 -5.61
C ASP A 179 -17.90 6.99 -4.43
N ILE A 180 -16.80 6.69 -3.75
CA ILE A 180 -16.76 5.64 -2.72
C ILE A 180 -17.69 5.91 -1.52
N HIS A 181 -17.95 7.17 -1.19
CA HIS A 181 -18.88 7.54 -0.11
C HIS A 181 -20.32 7.15 -0.45
N ASP A 182 -20.74 7.36 -1.69
CA ASP A 182 -22.09 7.04 -2.14
C ASP A 182 -22.27 5.52 -2.20
N LEU A 183 -21.29 4.80 -2.76
CA LEU A 183 -21.25 3.34 -2.77
C LEU A 183 -21.30 2.76 -1.35
N TYR A 184 -20.51 3.32 -0.42
CA TYR A 184 -20.52 2.88 0.98
C TYR A 184 -21.87 3.16 1.67
N SER A 185 -22.53 4.28 1.35
CA SER A 185 -23.86 4.62 1.86
C SER A 185 -24.90 3.60 1.42
N VAL A 186 -24.91 3.24 0.12
CA VAL A 186 -25.79 2.21 -0.42
C VAL A 186 -25.56 0.87 0.26
N LEU A 187 -24.31 0.46 0.45
CA LEU A 187 -23.99 -0.79 1.19
C LEU A 187 -24.46 -0.75 2.64
N CYS A 188 -24.43 0.42 3.29
CA CYS A 188 -25.00 0.58 4.63
C CYS A 188 -26.52 0.38 4.66
N GLU A 189 -27.25 0.86 3.64
CA GLU A 189 -28.69 0.64 3.51
C GLU A 189 -29.05 -0.85 3.54
N TYR A 190 -28.26 -1.66 2.83
CA TYR A 190 -28.50 -3.09 2.72
C TYR A 190 -28.13 -3.90 3.98
N VAL A 191 -27.32 -3.33 4.88
CA VAL A 191 -26.77 -4.04 6.04
C VAL A 191 -27.39 -3.60 7.36
N HIS A 192 -27.70 -2.32 7.54
CA HIS A 192 -28.22 -1.81 8.80
C HIS A 192 -29.71 -2.16 8.99
N PRO A 193 -30.11 -2.61 10.21
CA PRO A 193 -31.52 -2.82 10.51
C PRO A 193 -32.33 -1.54 10.26
N ASN A 194 -33.49 -1.67 9.61
CA ASN A 194 -34.41 -0.57 9.32
C ASN A 194 -33.94 0.45 8.26
N PHE A 195 -32.91 0.14 7.46
CA PHE A 195 -32.40 1.01 6.40
C PHE A 195 -32.63 0.47 4.97
N GLY A 196 -33.70 -0.27 4.74
CA GLY A 196 -34.00 -0.82 3.40
C GLY A 196 -33.36 -2.18 3.13
N ASN A 197 -32.65 -2.77 4.10
CA ASN A 197 -32.17 -4.14 4.08
C ASN A 197 -33.26 -5.19 3.72
N ASN A 198 -34.51 -4.93 4.09
CA ASN A 198 -35.66 -5.76 3.71
C ASN A 198 -35.86 -5.86 2.19
N LYS A 199 -35.38 -4.89 1.40
CA LYS A 199 -35.43 -4.93 -0.07
C LYS A 199 -34.65 -6.12 -0.65
N LEU A 200 -33.69 -6.68 0.08
CA LEU A 200 -32.92 -7.84 -0.36
C LEU A 200 -33.61 -9.19 -0.10
N VAL A 201 -34.63 -9.21 0.76
CA VAL A 201 -35.22 -10.46 1.30
C VAL A 201 -36.76 -10.46 1.32
N SER A 202 -37.39 -9.45 0.71
CA SER A 202 -38.85 -9.32 0.61
C SER A 202 -39.24 -8.68 -0.70
N SER A 203 -40.17 -9.32 -1.44
CA SER A 203 -40.71 -8.82 -2.70
C SER A 203 -41.91 -7.87 -2.56
N GLY A 204 -42.34 -7.58 -1.33
CA GLY A 204 -43.55 -6.79 -1.08
C GLY A 204 -43.44 -5.73 0.01
N GLN A 205 -44.60 -5.24 0.43
CA GLN A 205 -44.77 -4.21 1.45
C GLN A 205 -44.98 -4.82 2.84
N LEU A 206 -44.95 -4.00 3.88
CA LEU A 206 -45.27 -4.46 5.23
C LEU A 206 -46.64 -5.16 5.27
N GLY A 207 -46.66 -6.43 5.69
CA GLY A 207 -47.85 -7.26 5.77
C GLY A 207 -48.32 -7.89 4.45
N LYS A 208 -47.61 -7.71 3.32
CA LYS A 208 -47.95 -8.29 2.02
C LYS A 208 -46.68 -8.60 1.21
N GLY A 209 -46.49 -9.83 0.75
CA GLY A 209 -45.35 -10.20 -0.11
C GLY A 209 -44.87 -11.62 0.17
N LYS A 210 -43.74 -11.98 -0.44
CA LYS A 210 -43.02 -13.22 -0.13
C LYS A 210 -41.67 -12.90 0.50
N PHE A 211 -41.26 -13.74 1.45
CA PHE A 211 -39.90 -13.77 1.93
C PHE A 211 -39.09 -14.65 0.98
N GLU A 212 -38.33 -14.00 0.12
CA GLU A 212 -37.47 -14.65 -0.84
C GLU A 212 -36.24 -13.76 -1.04
N SER A 213 -35.10 -14.40 -1.28
CA SER A 213 -33.93 -13.65 -1.72
C SER A 213 -34.25 -13.00 -3.06
N ILE A 214 -33.90 -11.72 -3.21
CA ILE A 214 -33.89 -11.13 -4.55
C ILE A 214 -32.87 -11.87 -5.41
N ASP A 215 -33.18 -11.96 -6.71
CA ASP A 215 -32.32 -12.63 -7.68
C ASP A 215 -30.95 -11.94 -7.73
N ILE A 216 -29.88 -12.73 -7.83
CA ILE A 216 -28.51 -12.20 -7.98
C ILE A 216 -28.38 -11.27 -9.20
N ASN A 217 -29.30 -11.38 -10.17
CA ASN A 217 -29.35 -10.55 -11.36
C ASN A 217 -30.18 -9.25 -11.21
N SER A 218 -30.71 -8.99 -10.02
CA SER A 218 -31.44 -7.75 -9.73
C SER A 218 -30.50 -6.53 -9.71
N GLU A 219 -31.04 -5.35 -10.02
CA GLU A 219 -30.29 -4.09 -10.08
C GLU A 219 -29.55 -3.78 -8.77
N SER A 220 -30.20 -3.98 -7.61
CA SER A 220 -29.58 -3.81 -6.31
C SER A 220 -28.39 -4.74 -6.06
N VAL A 221 -28.44 -5.98 -6.58
CA VAL A 221 -27.32 -6.91 -6.43
C VAL A 221 -26.19 -6.58 -7.39
N ILE A 222 -26.51 -6.14 -8.61
CA ILE A 222 -25.52 -5.65 -9.58
C ILE A 222 -24.66 -4.57 -8.96
N GLU A 223 -25.27 -3.59 -8.31
CA GLU A 223 -24.54 -2.49 -7.67
C GLU A 223 -23.57 -2.97 -6.59
N ILE A 224 -23.96 -3.98 -5.81
CA ILE A 224 -23.08 -4.62 -4.81
C ILE A 224 -21.92 -5.37 -5.52
N LEU A 225 -22.21 -6.10 -6.59
CA LEU A 225 -21.19 -6.82 -7.38
C LEU A 225 -20.20 -5.86 -8.03
N GLU A 226 -20.66 -4.74 -8.57
CA GLU A 226 -19.84 -3.68 -9.16
C GLU A 226 -18.91 -3.06 -8.12
N CYS A 227 -19.43 -2.79 -6.91
CA CYS A 227 -18.61 -2.30 -5.81
C CYS A 227 -17.52 -3.30 -5.40
N SER A 228 -17.87 -4.60 -5.29
CA SER A 228 -16.88 -5.64 -5.01
C SER A 228 -15.81 -5.72 -6.11
N ALA A 229 -16.22 -5.70 -7.39
CA ALA A 229 -15.29 -5.72 -8.52
C ALA A 229 -14.34 -4.51 -8.49
N LEU A 230 -14.88 -3.32 -8.21
CA LEU A 230 -14.11 -2.07 -8.13
C LEU A 230 -13.00 -2.16 -7.07
N VAL A 231 -13.28 -2.73 -5.89
CA VAL A 231 -12.26 -2.89 -4.83
C VAL A 231 -11.12 -3.80 -5.30
N PHE A 232 -11.41 -4.91 -5.98
CA PHE A 232 -10.38 -5.83 -6.47
C PHE A 232 -9.63 -5.30 -7.70
N ASP A 233 -10.31 -4.59 -8.60
CA ASP A 233 -9.67 -3.84 -9.69
C ASP A 233 -8.67 -2.80 -9.11
N PHE A 234 -9.06 -2.08 -8.05
CA PHE A 234 -8.18 -1.14 -7.36
C PHE A 234 -7.00 -1.83 -6.68
N LEU A 235 -7.24 -2.94 -5.96
CA LEU A 235 -6.17 -3.73 -5.35
C LEU A 235 -5.16 -4.24 -6.38
N ASP A 236 -5.63 -4.65 -7.56
CA ASP A 236 -4.76 -5.08 -8.65
C ASP A 236 -3.88 -3.94 -9.17
N GLN A 237 -4.46 -2.77 -9.40
CA GLN A 237 -3.71 -1.56 -9.79
C GLN A 237 -2.66 -1.17 -8.75
N LYS A 238 -2.94 -1.41 -7.46
CA LYS A 238 -2.04 -1.09 -6.35
C LYS A 238 -1.15 -2.27 -5.92
N ARG A 239 -1.18 -3.40 -6.64
CA ARG A 239 -0.45 -4.65 -6.32
C ARG A 239 1.04 -4.42 -6.14
N VAL A 240 1.65 -3.56 -6.97
CA VAL A 240 3.06 -3.17 -6.86
C VAL A 240 3.25 -1.96 -5.94
N TYR A 241 2.29 -1.02 -5.97
CA TYR A 241 2.41 0.26 -5.27
C TYR A 241 2.44 0.11 -3.74
N HIS A 242 1.50 -0.66 -3.16
CA HIS A 242 1.42 -0.79 -1.70
C HIS A 242 2.72 -1.39 -1.13
N PRO A 243 3.23 -2.55 -1.60
CA PRO A 243 4.51 -3.08 -1.11
C PRO A 243 5.68 -2.11 -1.30
N ALA A 244 5.69 -1.32 -2.39
CA ALA A 244 6.73 -0.34 -2.65
C ALA A 244 6.77 0.80 -1.61
N VAL A 245 5.68 1.07 -0.89
CA VAL A 245 5.67 2.05 0.21
C VAL A 245 6.61 1.61 1.33
N SER A 246 6.50 0.37 1.83
CA SER A 246 7.42 -0.14 2.86
C SER A 246 8.86 -0.21 2.36
N ALA A 247 9.08 -0.63 1.11
CA ALA A 247 10.42 -0.64 0.52
C ALA A 247 11.06 0.76 0.48
N ARG A 248 10.28 1.81 0.20
CA ARG A 248 10.76 3.21 0.25
C ARG A 248 11.16 3.64 1.66
N ILE A 249 10.44 3.20 2.70
CA ILE A 249 10.81 3.48 4.09
C ILE A 249 12.09 2.72 4.47
N TYR A 250 12.25 1.47 4.01
CA TYR A 250 13.51 0.73 4.19
C TYR A 250 14.71 1.46 3.59
N ASN A 251 14.56 2.11 2.44
CA ASN A 251 15.62 2.95 1.88
C ASN A 251 16.02 4.09 2.84
N PHE A 252 15.09 4.66 3.61
CA PHE A 252 15.43 5.67 4.62
C PHE A 252 16.23 5.08 5.78
N VAL A 253 15.95 3.82 6.18
CA VAL A 253 16.74 3.13 7.21
C VAL A 253 18.20 3.02 6.79
N GLU A 254 18.46 2.71 5.52
CA GLU A 254 19.83 2.59 4.99
C GLU A 254 20.60 3.91 5.05
N TYR A 255 19.93 5.06 4.93
CA TYR A 255 20.59 6.36 4.99
C TYR A 255 21.30 6.60 6.32
N PHE A 256 20.84 5.99 7.41
CA PHE A 256 21.47 6.09 8.73
C PHE A 256 22.82 5.36 8.80
N PHE A 257 23.04 4.36 7.94
CA PHE A 257 24.24 3.53 7.95
C PHE A 257 25.29 3.97 6.93
N VAL A 258 25.00 4.99 6.13
CA VAL A 258 25.97 5.58 5.21
C VAL A 258 27.05 6.34 5.97
N LYS A 259 28.30 6.21 5.53
CA LYS A 259 29.44 6.94 6.10
C LYS A 259 29.19 8.45 6.06
N GLY A 260 29.29 9.09 7.23
CA GLY A 260 29.08 10.54 7.36
C GLY A 260 27.62 10.97 7.52
N ALA A 261 26.70 10.02 7.77
CA ALA A 261 25.34 10.33 8.18
C ALA A 261 25.33 11.19 9.45
N LYS A 262 24.51 12.23 9.42
CA LYS A 262 24.27 13.19 10.49
C LYS A 262 22.77 13.49 10.52
N ILE A 263 22.27 13.94 11.66
CA ILE A 263 20.85 14.34 11.76
C ILE A 263 20.46 15.39 10.71
N THR A 264 21.38 16.28 10.35
CA THR A 264 21.17 17.36 9.39
C THR A 264 21.15 16.92 7.93
N ASN A 265 21.58 15.69 7.60
CA ASN A 265 21.65 15.21 6.21
C ASN A 265 21.00 13.84 5.98
N VAL A 266 20.61 13.10 7.02
CA VAL A 266 20.08 11.74 6.88
C VAL A 266 18.81 11.70 6.03
N PHE A 267 17.99 12.76 6.07
CA PHE A 267 16.79 12.90 5.22
C PHE A 267 16.93 13.93 4.10
N SER A 268 18.12 14.51 3.89
CA SER A 268 18.34 15.45 2.78
C SER A 268 18.25 14.73 1.44
N GLN A 269 17.72 15.40 0.42
CA GLN A 269 17.79 14.91 -0.96
C GLN A 269 19.12 15.30 -1.60
N ASN A 270 19.74 14.34 -2.27
CA ASN A 270 20.88 14.62 -3.12
C ASN A 270 20.43 15.30 -4.43
N ASN A 271 21.33 16.10 -5.02
CA ASN A 271 21.05 16.72 -6.32
C ASN A 271 20.93 15.64 -7.40
N SER A 272 19.94 15.78 -8.29
CA SER A 272 19.71 14.95 -9.48
C SER A 272 20.71 15.21 -10.61
N LYS A 273 21.98 15.52 -10.29
CA LYS A 273 23.04 15.72 -11.30
C LYS A 273 23.77 14.39 -11.55
N PRO A 274 23.49 13.69 -12.67
CA PRO A 274 24.20 12.47 -13.01
C PRO A 274 25.60 12.78 -13.55
N THR A 275 26.41 11.74 -13.64
CA THR A 275 27.58 11.66 -14.53
C THR A 275 27.22 10.83 -15.74
N GLY A 276 27.82 11.11 -16.91
CA GLY A 276 27.43 10.49 -18.18
C GLY A 276 26.34 11.27 -18.90
N ASP A 277 26.08 10.92 -20.16
CA ASP A 277 25.06 11.53 -21.02
C ASP A 277 23.86 10.61 -21.31
N GLY A 278 23.94 9.35 -20.90
CA GLY A 278 22.88 8.35 -21.07
C GLY A 278 22.73 7.80 -22.48
N LYS A 279 23.59 8.15 -23.45
CA LYS A 279 23.40 7.71 -24.85
C LYS A 279 23.77 6.25 -25.12
N SER A 280 24.54 5.64 -24.23
CA SER A 280 25.00 4.25 -24.34
C SER A 280 25.22 3.64 -22.96
N GLN A 281 25.34 2.32 -22.88
CA GLN A 281 25.70 1.63 -21.64
C GLN A 281 27.01 2.17 -21.02
N LYS A 282 28.00 2.51 -21.86
CA LYS A 282 29.30 3.09 -21.42
C LYS A 282 29.16 4.49 -20.83
N THR A 283 28.21 5.28 -21.34
CA THR A 283 27.96 6.66 -20.91
C THR A 283 26.69 6.80 -20.08
N ALA A 284 26.18 5.69 -19.54
CA ALA A 284 24.95 5.62 -18.76
C ALA A 284 24.93 6.68 -17.65
N LEU A 285 23.76 7.30 -17.45
CA LEU A 285 23.54 8.24 -16.36
C LEU A 285 23.80 7.54 -15.03
N PHE A 286 24.67 8.15 -14.22
CA PHE A 286 25.05 7.61 -12.93
C PHE A 286 25.04 8.67 -11.83
N PHE A 287 24.20 8.45 -10.83
CA PHE A 287 24.03 9.31 -9.68
C PHE A 287 25.00 8.93 -8.56
N LYS A 288 26.28 9.35 -8.70
CA LYS A 288 27.36 9.02 -7.75
C LYS A 288 27.08 9.34 -6.28
N LYS A 289 26.17 10.29 -6.02
CA LYS A 289 25.80 10.73 -4.67
C LYS A 289 24.64 9.94 -4.08
N ALA A 290 24.00 9.07 -4.85
CA ALA A 290 22.95 8.20 -4.33
C ALA A 290 23.52 7.28 -3.23
N ARG A 291 22.79 7.17 -2.13
CA ARG A 291 23.15 6.38 -0.95
C ARG A 291 22.85 4.90 -1.13
N ASN A 292 21.84 4.57 -1.95
CA ASN A 292 21.46 3.21 -2.30
C ASN A 292 20.81 3.18 -3.68
N ALA A 293 20.47 1.97 -4.14
CA ALA A 293 19.82 1.73 -5.42
C ALA A 293 18.47 2.45 -5.54
N GLY A 294 17.67 2.45 -4.46
CA GLY A 294 16.38 3.12 -4.40
C GLY A 294 16.49 4.63 -4.63
N GLU A 295 17.44 5.29 -3.99
CA GLU A 295 17.71 6.72 -4.21
C GLU A 295 18.23 6.98 -5.62
N ALA A 296 19.09 6.11 -6.18
CA ALA A 296 19.58 6.27 -7.54
C ALA A 296 18.46 6.21 -8.58
N ILE A 297 17.49 5.30 -8.41
CA ILE A 297 16.27 5.23 -9.22
C ILE A 297 15.43 6.50 -9.03
N GLN A 298 15.21 6.95 -7.80
CA GLN A 298 14.46 8.18 -7.57
C GLN A 298 15.12 9.40 -8.24
N LEU A 299 16.44 9.51 -8.18
CA LEU A 299 17.20 10.59 -8.80
C LEU A 299 17.13 10.54 -10.33
N SER A 300 16.99 9.36 -10.94
CA SER A 300 16.78 9.24 -12.39
C SER A 300 15.42 9.83 -12.80
N TYR A 301 14.33 9.47 -12.12
CA TYR A 301 13.02 10.07 -12.35
C TYR A 301 13.02 11.60 -12.13
N LEU A 302 13.68 12.08 -11.07
CA LEU A 302 13.82 13.53 -10.81
C LEU A 302 14.65 14.23 -11.89
N TYR A 303 15.67 13.57 -12.44
CA TYR A 303 16.43 14.10 -13.57
C TYR A 303 15.55 14.23 -14.82
N PHE A 304 14.81 13.19 -15.20
CA PHE A 304 13.94 13.24 -16.37
C PHE A 304 12.84 14.30 -16.22
N SER A 305 12.13 14.30 -15.10
CA SER A 305 11.09 15.30 -14.81
C SER A 305 11.64 16.72 -14.78
N GLY A 306 12.79 16.95 -14.13
CA GLY A 306 13.43 18.27 -14.07
C GLY A 306 13.95 18.79 -15.42
N ASN A 307 14.07 17.93 -16.43
CA ASN A 307 14.47 18.28 -17.79
C ASN A 307 13.29 18.20 -18.78
N ASN A 308 12.05 18.07 -18.31
CA ASN A 308 10.85 17.89 -19.13
C ASN A 308 10.95 16.70 -20.12
N ILE A 309 11.57 15.61 -19.67
CA ILE A 309 11.70 14.36 -20.43
C ILE A 309 10.61 13.40 -19.95
N GLU A 310 9.66 13.07 -20.83
CA GLU A 310 8.63 12.07 -20.55
C GLU A 310 9.20 10.65 -20.65
N ILE A 311 8.78 9.76 -19.76
CA ILE A 311 9.20 8.35 -19.74
C ILE A 311 8.03 7.50 -20.21
N TYR A 312 8.23 6.74 -21.28
CA TYR A 312 7.25 5.80 -21.84
C TYR A 312 7.44 4.37 -21.34
N GLY A 313 8.65 4.03 -20.90
CA GLY A 313 8.94 2.70 -20.37
C GLY A 313 10.34 2.57 -19.80
N ARG A 314 10.55 1.51 -19.02
CA ARG A 314 11.84 1.10 -18.47
C ARG A 314 12.06 -0.38 -18.77
N GLN A 315 13.24 -0.74 -19.22
CA GLN A 315 13.65 -2.14 -19.45
C GLN A 315 14.97 -2.41 -18.75
N ASN A 316 15.11 -3.62 -18.21
CA ASN A 316 16.35 -4.08 -17.60
C ASN A 316 17.22 -4.71 -18.69
N GLU A 317 18.43 -4.18 -18.90
CA GLU A 317 19.39 -4.65 -19.92
C GLU A 317 20.45 -5.61 -19.32
N GLY A 318 20.28 -5.99 -18.06
CA GLY A 318 21.16 -6.91 -17.35
C GLY A 318 22.06 -6.28 -16.30
N ILE A 319 22.97 -7.10 -15.79
CA ILE A 319 23.84 -6.80 -14.65
C ILE A 319 25.29 -6.93 -15.09
N GLU A 320 26.10 -5.91 -14.86
CA GLU A 320 27.53 -5.94 -15.14
C GLU A 320 28.32 -5.21 -14.05
N LYS A 321 29.37 -5.85 -13.52
CA LYS A 321 30.32 -5.27 -12.54
C LYS A 321 29.62 -4.66 -11.31
N GLY A 322 28.58 -5.32 -10.80
CA GLY A 322 27.83 -4.87 -9.63
C GLY A 322 26.89 -3.70 -9.90
N TYR A 323 26.55 -3.44 -11.17
CA TYR A 323 25.55 -2.45 -11.56
C TYR A 323 24.44 -3.10 -12.38
N ILE A 324 23.22 -2.66 -12.13
CA ILE A 324 22.06 -2.89 -12.98
C ILE A 324 22.06 -1.79 -14.04
N TYR A 325 21.90 -2.17 -15.30
CA TYR A 325 21.71 -1.23 -16.40
C TYR A 325 20.25 -1.26 -16.84
N ASP A 326 19.62 -0.10 -16.81
CA ASP A 326 18.25 0.10 -17.27
C ASP A 326 18.25 1.02 -18.49
N THR A 327 17.43 0.70 -19.48
CA THR A 327 17.07 1.61 -20.58
C THR A 327 15.72 2.24 -20.28
N TYR A 328 15.66 3.56 -20.44
CA TYR A 328 14.46 4.36 -20.32
C TYR A 328 14.08 4.83 -21.71
N ASN A 329 12.92 4.39 -22.19
CA ASN A 329 12.33 4.89 -23.43
C ASN A 329 11.68 6.23 -23.12
N THR A 330 12.12 7.31 -23.77
CA THR A 330 11.68 8.68 -23.46
C THR A 330 11.29 9.49 -24.69
N SER A 331 10.69 10.66 -24.47
CA SER A 331 10.42 11.66 -25.51
C SER A 331 11.67 12.11 -26.28
N ASN A 332 12.85 11.97 -25.68
CA ASN A 332 14.13 12.37 -26.25
C ASN A 332 14.99 11.18 -26.69
N GLY A 333 14.37 10.01 -26.89
CA GLY A 333 15.05 8.76 -27.27
C GLY A 333 15.36 7.86 -26.06
N VAL A 334 16.25 6.89 -26.25
CA VAL A 334 16.60 5.92 -25.21
C VAL A 334 17.72 6.46 -24.32
N PHE A 335 17.49 6.46 -23.01
CA PHE A 335 18.50 6.78 -22.02
C PHE A 335 18.93 5.54 -21.25
N TRP A 336 20.24 5.30 -21.22
CA TRP A 336 20.87 4.33 -20.35
C TRP A 336 21.09 4.93 -18.97
N VAL A 337 20.62 4.25 -17.93
CA VAL A 337 20.84 4.59 -16.53
C VAL A 337 21.51 3.40 -15.87
N LYS A 338 22.55 3.66 -15.07
CA LYS A 338 23.17 2.61 -14.26
C LYS A 338 22.90 2.85 -12.78
N VAL A 339 22.43 1.81 -12.12
CA VAL A 339 22.05 1.78 -10.71
C VAL A 339 22.97 0.77 -10.03
N PRO A 340 23.58 1.08 -8.87
CA PRO A 340 24.32 0.06 -8.13
C PRO A 340 23.38 -1.10 -7.82
N MET A 341 23.83 -2.33 -8.08
CA MET A 341 23.08 -3.52 -7.70
C MET A 341 22.82 -3.45 -6.20
N TYR A 342 21.60 -3.79 -5.78
CA TYR A 342 21.20 -3.66 -4.38
C TYR A 342 22.10 -4.54 -3.50
N GLN A 343 23.11 -3.93 -2.89
CA GLN A 343 23.82 -4.45 -1.74
C GLN A 343 23.24 -3.69 -0.55
N SER A 344 22.38 -4.35 0.22
CA SER A 344 21.83 -3.70 1.39
C SER A 344 22.97 -3.31 2.32
N VAL A 345 23.01 -2.03 2.72
CA VAL A 345 23.96 -1.59 3.75
C VAL A 345 23.62 -2.21 5.11
N ILE A 346 22.45 -2.85 5.21
CA ILE A 346 21.94 -3.56 6.36
C ILE A 346 22.24 -5.05 6.23
N ALA A 347 21.88 -5.70 5.11
CA ALA A 347 22.08 -7.13 4.87
C ALA A 347 23.10 -7.44 3.77
N ASP A 348 24.17 -8.16 4.14
CA ASP A 348 25.02 -8.84 3.16
C ASP A 348 24.24 -10.10 2.73
N PHE A 349 23.57 -10.05 1.57
CA PHE A 349 22.92 -11.21 0.95
C PHE A 349 23.91 -11.97 0.06
#